data_AF-A0A0A2DUH8-F1
#
_entry.id   AF-A0A0A2DUH8-F1
#
_cell.length_a   1.000
_cell.length_b   1.000
_cell.length_c   1.000
_cell.angle_alpha   90.00
_cell.angle_beta   90.00
_cell.angle_gamma   90.00
#
_symmetry.space_group_name_H-M   'P 1'
#
loop_
_entity.id
_entity.type
_entity.pdbx_description
1 polymer ?
#
loop_
_entity_poly.entity_id
_entity_poly.type
_entity_poly.pdbx_seq_one_letter_code
_entity_poly.pdbx_strand_id
1 'polypeptide(L)'
;MKKTETVSIAKRSFQIENDAYNLLDSYIRNLEAHFAKSDPSGEIVADIEEHIAELFEEHTRQGVYVLTMEDIKSVIERVGSVDEIIHSDPESEAQQEKKPGSETPPLPPLPPKSRPRQRRKTYYRHPTNRWFGGVLGGLGSYFKIDPLFLRLITLLLLLTPMSYYIIVLYVAVWFYINEAKSIAELLEMEGEEVTANTIWQKVSSSASSSGLGEERSGSSPIPGSFNRLKEEADRILPVENKQKRTILITAMVAVGAILLIALPFLLYKTHMFGSYFYMGNTFNHLVDNVLPTFAGTFGVFILIPIILLILLVMVFFFALSVVPTGLILRTEKWNIYTKTILIVLWFIFLSWVF
;
A
#
# COMPACT_ATOMS: atom_id res chain seq x y z
N MET A 1 18.49 -23.60 55.18
CA MET A 1 18.83 -23.05 53.85
C MET A 1 17.82 -23.63 52.87
N LYS A 2 17.12 -22.78 52.12
CA LYS A 2 16.18 -23.25 51.09
C LYS A 2 16.96 -23.71 49.86
N LYS A 3 16.45 -24.72 49.16
CA LYS A 3 17.05 -25.21 47.91
C LYS A 3 16.71 -24.21 46.79
N THR A 4 17.70 -23.88 45.97
CA THR A 4 17.54 -23.02 44.80
C THR A 4 17.73 -23.84 43.53
N GLU A 5 16.97 -23.49 42.50
CA GLU A 5 17.04 -24.08 41.16
C GLU A 5 17.31 -23.00 40.12
N THR A 6 18.06 -23.36 39.08
CA THR A 6 18.32 -22.46 37.95
C THR A 6 17.33 -22.78 36.84
N VAL A 7 16.50 -21.82 36.49
CA VAL A 7 15.40 -21.97 35.53
C VAL A 7 15.61 -21.00 34.37
N SER A 8 15.30 -21.45 33.16
CA SER A 8 15.38 -20.62 31.96
C SER A 8 13.98 -20.17 31.55
N ILE A 9 13.74 -18.86 31.51
CA ILE A 9 12.47 -18.22 31.12
C ILE A 9 12.77 -17.25 29.98
N ALA A 10 12.08 -17.37 28.84
CA ALA A 10 12.28 -16.51 27.66
C ALA A 10 13.78 -16.32 27.26
N LYS A 11 14.57 -17.41 27.30
CA LYS A 11 16.02 -17.44 27.02
C LYS A 11 16.94 -16.73 28.04
N ARG A 12 16.43 -16.37 29.21
CA ARG A 12 17.20 -15.81 30.34
C ARG A 12 17.21 -16.79 31.52
N SER A 13 18.34 -16.91 32.22
CA SER A 13 18.49 -17.83 33.36
C SER A 13 18.38 -17.10 34.69
N PHE A 14 17.51 -17.57 35.59
CA PHE A 14 17.30 -17.03 36.92
C PHE A 14 17.51 -18.10 38.00
N GLN A 15 17.98 -17.71 39.18
CA GLN A 15 18.00 -18.59 40.35
C GLN A 15 16.76 -18.32 41.19
N ILE A 16 15.97 -19.37 41.42
CA ILE A 16 14.67 -19.30 42.09
C ILE A 16 14.66 -20.28 43.25
N GLU A 17 14.01 -19.93 44.37
CA GLU A 17 13.75 -20.91 45.43
C GLU A 17 12.82 -22.04 44.92
N ASN A 18 13.05 -23.28 45.34
CA ASN A 18 12.30 -24.45 44.85
C ASN A 18 10.78 -24.35 45.09
N ASP A 19 10.35 -23.76 46.20
CA ASP A 19 8.93 -23.48 46.50
C ASP A 19 8.34 -22.43 45.57
N ALA A 20 9.10 -21.38 45.26
CA ALA A 20 8.71 -20.32 44.33
C ALA A 20 8.66 -20.78 42.86
N TYR A 21 9.56 -21.68 42.47
CA TYR A 21 9.55 -22.32 41.15
C TYR A 21 8.25 -23.10 40.88
N ASN A 22 7.80 -23.89 41.85
CA ASN A 22 6.57 -24.69 41.67
C ASN A 22 5.33 -23.80 41.45
N LEU A 23 5.28 -22.63 42.09
CA LEU A 23 4.20 -21.67 41.89
C LEU A 23 4.26 -21.08 40.48
N LEU A 24 5.46 -20.69 40.02
CA LEU A 24 5.65 -20.15 38.67
C LEU A 24 5.32 -21.18 37.59
N ASP A 25 5.77 -22.43 37.73
CA ASP A 25 5.47 -23.53 36.78
C ASP A 25 3.96 -23.80 36.70
N SER A 26 3.28 -23.81 37.85
CA SER A 26 1.82 -23.97 37.89
C SER A 26 1.10 -22.83 37.17
N TYR A 27 1.60 -21.59 37.33
CA TYR A 27 1.04 -20.42 36.66
C TYR A 27 1.21 -20.48 35.14
N ILE A 28 2.42 -20.79 34.64
CA ILE A 28 2.68 -20.88 33.19
C ILE A 28 1.87 -22.01 32.56
N ARG A 29 1.78 -23.18 33.20
CA ARG A 29 0.95 -24.30 32.69
C ARG A 29 -0.53 -23.96 32.60
N ASN A 30 -1.06 -23.22 33.57
CA ASN A 30 -2.46 -22.77 33.53
C ASN A 30 -2.69 -21.76 32.40
N LEU A 31 -1.70 -20.89 32.16
CA LEU A 31 -1.73 -19.94 31.06
C LEU A 31 -1.71 -20.65 29.69
N GLU A 32 -0.82 -21.63 29.52
CA GLU A 32 -0.76 -22.49 28.33
C GLU A 32 -2.08 -23.22 28.09
N ALA A 33 -2.66 -23.81 29.13
CA ALA A 33 -3.94 -24.52 29.04
C ALA A 33 -5.09 -23.59 28.61
N HIS A 34 -5.11 -22.35 29.11
CA HIS A 34 -6.12 -21.37 28.75
C HIS A 34 -6.02 -20.94 27.27
N PHE A 35 -4.79 -20.69 26.80
CA PHE A 35 -4.55 -20.24 25.43
C PHE A 35 -4.43 -21.36 24.41
N ALA A 36 -4.38 -22.64 24.81
CA ALA A 36 -4.23 -23.80 23.93
C ALA A 36 -5.22 -23.83 22.75
N LYS A 37 -6.45 -23.34 22.94
CA LYS A 37 -7.48 -23.31 21.89
C LYS A 37 -7.43 -22.04 21.02
N SER A 38 -6.97 -20.93 21.57
CA SER A 38 -6.99 -19.61 20.92
C SER A 38 -5.66 -19.25 20.25
N ASP A 39 -4.55 -19.83 20.72
CA ASP A 39 -3.19 -19.60 20.25
C ASP A 39 -2.41 -20.94 20.22
N PRO A 40 -2.62 -21.76 19.17
CA PRO A 40 -1.93 -23.03 19.01
C PRO A 40 -0.42 -22.89 18.70
N SER A 41 0.05 -21.67 18.41
CA SER A 41 1.48 -21.40 18.14
C SER A 41 2.25 -20.99 19.40
N GLY A 42 1.55 -20.69 20.51
CA GLY A 42 2.15 -20.32 21.79
C GLY A 42 2.79 -18.93 21.80
N GLU A 43 2.44 -18.04 20.85
CA GLU A 43 2.99 -16.69 20.73
C GLU A 43 2.58 -15.81 21.92
N ILE A 44 1.32 -15.88 22.35
CA ILE A 44 0.77 -15.13 23.50
C ILE A 44 1.46 -15.57 24.79
N VAL A 45 1.65 -16.87 24.98
CA VAL A 45 2.35 -17.39 26.16
C VAL A 45 3.81 -16.97 26.14
N ALA A 46 4.48 -17.04 24.99
CA ALA A 46 5.86 -16.61 24.83
C ALA A 46 6.06 -15.11 25.11
N ASP A 47 5.14 -14.26 24.66
CA ASP A 47 5.15 -12.81 24.96
C ASP A 47 4.97 -12.55 26.46
N ILE A 48 4.10 -13.31 27.14
CA ILE A 48 3.90 -13.19 28.59
C ILE A 48 5.13 -13.69 29.36
N GLU A 49 5.75 -14.78 28.94
CA GLU A 49 7.01 -15.25 29.51
C GLU A 49 8.15 -14.23 29.33
N GLU A 50 8.22 -13.55 28.19
CA GLU A 50 9.19 -12.49 27.94
C GLU A 50 8.97 -11.33 28.92
N HIS A 51 7.71 -10.93 29.13
CA HIS A 51 7.36 -9.89 30.09
C HIS A 51 7.67 -10.29 31.54
N ILE A 52 7.41 -11.54 31.93
CA ILE A 52 7.80 -12.08 33.25
C ILE A 52 9.32 -12.02 33.43
N ALA A 53 10.09 -12.40 32.39
CA ALA A 53 11.54 -12.34 32.43
C ALA A 53 12.07 -10.90 32.54
N GLU A 54 11.39 -9.91 31.95
CA GLU A 54 11.72 -8.48 32.11
C GLU A 54 11.52 -8.02 33.56
N LEU A 55 10.40 -8.41 34.19
CA LEU A 55 10.09 -8.05 35.58
C LEU A 55 11.09 -8.69 36.57
N PHE A 56 11.51 -9.93 36.33
CA PHE A 56 12.55 -10.58 37.14
C PHE A 56 13.93 -9.95 36.94
N GLU A 57 14.25 -9.47 35.74
CA GLU A 57 15.49 -8.76 35.50
C GLU A 57 15.52 -7.42 36.24
N GLU A 58 14.40 -6.71 36.33
CA GLU A 58 14.26 -5.50 37.14
C GLU A 58 14.58 -5.77 38.62
N HIS A 59 14.04 -6.86 39.19
CA HIS A 59 14.31 -7.26 40.58
C HIS A 59 15.76 -7.70 40.79
N THR A 60 16.35 -8.38 39.81
CA THR A 60 17.76 -8.82 39.88
C THR A 60 18.72 -7.63 39.84
N ARG A 61 18.39 -6.58 39.06
CA ARG A 61 19.16 -5.32 39.02
C ARG A 61 19.15 -4.55 40.34
N GLN A 62 18.17 -4.78 41.22
CA GLN A 62 18.12 -4.19 42.56
C GLN A 62 19.02 -4.93 43.58
N GLY A 63 19.80 -5.92 43.14
CA GLY A 63 20.77 -6.64 43.98
C GLY A 63 20.24 -7.95 44.55
N VAL A 64 19.07 -8.44 44.12
CA VAL A 64 18.48 -9.72 44.52
C VAL A 64 18.93 -10.81 43.56
N TYR A 65 19.86 -11.68 44.00
CA TYR A 65 20.40 -12.75 43.14
C TYR A 65 19.56 -14.04 43.14
N VAL A 66 18.66 -14.20 44.11
CA VAL A 66 17.79 -15.37 44.26
C VAL A 66 16.35 -14.89 44.42
N LEU A 67 15.47 -15.28 43.49
CA LEU A 67 14.06 -14.92 43.50
C LEU A 67 13.31 -15.74 44.55
N THR A 68 12.66 -15.05 45.47
CA THR A 68 11.88 -15.62 46.56
C THR A 68 10.41 -15.76 46.19
N MET A 69 9.66 -16.46 47.02
CA MET A 69 8.21 -16.64 46.86
C MET A 69 7.44 -15.30 46.77
N GLU A 70 7.90 -14.26 47.47
CA GLU A 70 7.26 -12.94 47.46
C GLU A 70 7.46 -12.24 46.10
N ASP A 71 8.66 -12.37 45.53
CA ASP A 71 9.00 -11.79 44.23
C ASP A 71 8.12 -12.40 43.13
N ILE A 72 7.97 -13.73 43.11
CA ILE A 72 7.12 -14.42 42.13
C ILE A 72 5.66 -13.98 42.24
N LYS A 73 5.11 -13.86 43.46
CA LYS A 73 3.73 -13.42 43.67
C LYS A 73 3.50 -12.00 43.18
N SER A 74 4.43 -11.08 43.48
CA SER A 74 4.34 -9.69 43.05
C SER A 74 4.35 -9.55 41.52
N VAL A 75 5.14 -10.40 40.84
CA VAL A 75 5.20 -10.44 39.38
C VAL A 75 3.92 -11.01 38.79
N ILE A 76 3.38 -12.10 39.34
CA ILE A 76 2.10 -12.68 38.89
C ILE A 76 0.94 -11.70 39.08
N GLU A 77 0.91 -10.94 40.17
CA GLU A 77 -0.09 -9.89 40.39
C GLU A 77 0.02 -8.77 39.33
N ARG A 78 1.25 -8.41 38.93
CA ARG A 78 1.49 -7.39 37.89
C ARG A 78 1.10 -7.85 36.49
N VAL A 79 1.33 -9.12 36.19
CA VAL A 79 0.99 -9.75 34.90
C VAL A 79 -0.51 -10.08 34.81
N GLY A 80 -1.13 -10.39 35.95
CA GLY A 80 -2.54 -10.76 36.11
C GLY A 80 -2.70 -12.23 36.51
N SER A 81 -3.54 -12.50 37.51
CA SER A 81 -3.83 -13.87 37.95
C SER A 81 -4.89 -14.51 37.03
N VAL A 82 -4.63 -15.76 36.61
CA VAL A 82 -5.61 -16.57 35.87
C VAL A 82 -6.80 -16.97 36.77
N ASP A 83 -6.70 -16.75 38.09
CA ASP A 83 -7.70 -17.16 39.08
C ASP A 83 -9.04 -16.39 39.02
N GLU A 84 -9.14 -15.25 38.32
CA GLU A 84 -10.46 -14.66 38.00
C GLU A 84 -11.22 -15.42 36.90
N ILE A 85 -10.56 -16.35 36.19
CA ILE A 85 -11.11 -17.07 35.04
C ILE A 85 -11.69 -18.43 35.46
N ILE A 86 -11.28 -18.97 36.60
CA ILE A 86 -11.78 -20.26 37.12
C ILE A 86 -13.21 -20.13 37.70
N HIS A 87 -13.74 -18.92 37.86
CA HIS A 87 -15.13 -18.69 38.34
C HIS A 87 -16.12 -18.32 37.24
N SER A 88 -15.78 -18.57 35.97
CA SER A 88 -16.72 -18.40 34.87
C SER A 88 -16.60 -19.51 33.84
N ASP A 89 -16.70 -20.77 34.28
CA ASP A 89 -17.10 -21.83 33.36
C ASP A 89 -18.63 -21.89 33.24
N PRO A 90 -19.19 -21.89 32.02
CA PRO A 90 -20.61 -21.61 31.75
C PRO A 90 -21.45 -22.91 31.67
N GLU A 91 -21.31 -23.81 32.65
CA GLU A 91 -22.11 -25.04 32.70
C GLU A 91 -22.50 -25.38 34.14
N SER A 92 -23.44 -24.62 34.71
CA SER A 92 -24.46 -25.09 35.66
C SER A 92 -25.22 -23.86 36.17
N GLU A 93 -26.49 -23.74 35.79
CA GLU A 93 -27.61 -23.19 36.58
C GLU A 93 -28.72 -22.70 35.65
N ALA A 94 -29.50 -23.66 35.16
CA ALA A 94 -30.87 -23.38 34.79
C ALA A 94 -31.74 -23.47 36.06
N GLN A 95 -32.39 -22.34 36.37
CA GLN A 95 -33.59 -22.14 37.18
C GLN A 95 -33.43 -21.75 38.67
N GLN A 96 -34.18 -20.68 38.98
CA GLN A 96 -34.58 -20.12 40.27
C GLN A 96 -33.52 -19.18 40.89
N GLU A 97 -33.77 -17.92 41.23
CA GLU A 97 -34.97 -17.36 41.86
C GLU A 97 -35.06 -15.81 41.70
N LYS A 98 -36.24 -15.26 41.96
CA LYS A 98 -36.62 -13.84 41.82
C LYS A 98 -36.31 -13.06 43.13
N LYS A 99 -36.05 -11.75 42.94
CA LYS A 99 -36.36 -10.57 43.81
C LYS A 99 -35.25 -10.05 44.77
N PRO A 100 -35.32 -8.77 45.24
CA PRO A 100 -34.71 -7.61 44.56
C PRO A 100 -33.80 -6.74 45.45
N GLY A 101 -32.98 -5.88 44.82
CA GLY A 101 -32.50 -4.61 45.40
C GLY A 101 -31.04 -4.57 45.86
N SER A 102 -30.20 -3.85 45.12
CA SER A 102 -29.17 -2.92 45.64
C SER A 102 -28.39 -2.29 44.48
N GLU A 103 -28.17 -0.99 44.59
CA GLU A 103 -27.61 -0.09 43.59
C GLU A 103 -26.15 -0.44 43.26
N THR A 104 -25.82 -0.62 41.99
CA THR A 104 -24.45 -0.85 41.50
C THR A 104 -23.88 0.46 40.95
N PRO A 105 -22.67 0.90 41.36
CA PRO A 105 -21.97 2.02 40.71
C PRO A 105 -21.55 1.65 39.27
N PRO A 106 -21.41 2.62 38.34
CA PRO A 106 -21.08 2.32 36.96
C PRO A 106 -19.63 1.86 36.82
N LEU A 107 -19.43 0.68 36.22
CA LEU A 107 -18.12 0.17 35.84
C LEU A 107 -17.40 1.13 34.87
N PRO A 108 -16.07 1.33 35.01
CA PRO A 108 -15.29 2.09 34.04
C PRO A 108 -15.24 1.38 32.67
N PRO A 109 -15.12 2.14 31.58
CA PRO A 109 -15.08 1.56 30.23
C PRO A 109 -13.81 0.74 30.04
N LEU A 110 -13.97 -0.48 29.49
CA LEU A 110 -12.89 -1.38 29.10
C LEU A 110 -11.86 -0.66 28.19
N PRO A 111 -10.55 -0.89 28.37
CA PRO A 111 -9.54 -0.34 27.48
C PRO A 111 -9.73 -0.89 26.05
N PRO A 112 -9.51 -0.06 25.01
CA PRO A 112 -9.72 -0.47 23.64
C PRO A 112 -8.72 -1.57 23.26
N LYS A 113 -9.25 -2.69 22.75
CA LYS A 113 -8.52 -3.80 22.13
C LYS A 113 -7.41 -3.23 21.24
N SER A 114 -6.15 -3.38 21.67
CA SER A 114 -4.97 -2.93 20.93
C SER A 114 -4.99 -3.61 19.57
N ARG A 115 -5.35 -2.84 18.53
CA ARG A 115 -5.23 -3.28 17.15
C ARG A 115 -3.77 -3.66 16.92
N PRO A 116 -3.46 -4.78 16.24
CA PRO A 116 -2.10 -5.10 15.88
C PRO A 116 -1.53 -3.87 15.17
N ARG A 117 -0.44 -3.31 15.71
CA ARG A 117 0.28 -2.20 15.07
C ARG A 117 0.59 -2.67 13.66
N GLN A 118 -0.15 -2.17 12.66
CA GLN A 118 0.22 -2.33 11.26
C GLN A 118 1.59 -1.65 11.10
N ARG A 119 2.65 -2.44 11.24
CA ARG A 119 4.02 -1.97 11.07
C ARG A 119 4.19 -1.59 9.60
N ARG A 120 4.86 -0.47 9.39
CA ARG A 120 4.96 0.23 8.12
C ARG A 120 5.78 -0.64 7.16
N LYS A 121 5.11 -1.27 6.18
CA LYS A 121 5.81 -1.94 5.08
C LYS A 121 6.56 -0.89 4.26
N THR A 122 7.86 -1.07 4.12
CA THR A 122 8.69 -0.20 3.28
C THR A 122 8.88 -0.87 1.92
N TYR A 123 8.72 -0.09 0.85
CA TYR A 123 8.87 -0.59 -0.51
C TYR A 123 10.34 -0.57 -0.93
N TYR A 124 10.87 -1.74 -1.28
CA TYR A 124 12.22 -1.90 -1.80
C TYR A 124 12.22 -2.63 -3.14
N ARG A 125 13.25 -2.40 -3.93
CA ARG A 125 13.44 -3.08 -5.21
C ARG A 125 14.09 -4.45 -4.99
N HIS A 126 13.53 -5.49 -5.63
CA HIS A 126 13.93 -6.88 -5.37
C HIS A 126 15.25 -7.25 -6.09
N PRO A 127 16.28 -7.75 -5.35
CA PRO A 127 17.59 -8.07 -5.92
C PRO A 127 17.66 -9.43 -6.63
N THR A 128 16.85 -10.43 -6.25
CA THR A 128 16.93 -11.78 -6.84
C THR A 128 16.10 -11.95 -8.12
N ASN A 129 14.96 -11.25 -8.28
CA ASN A 129 14.04 -11.45 -9.40
C ASN A 129 14.15 -10.35 -10.49
N ARG A 130 15.32 -10.21 -11.12
CA ARG A 130 15.67 -9.12 -12.07
C ARG A 130 15.43 -9.48 -13.54
N TRP A 131 14.30 -9.08 -14.11
CA TRP A 131 14.12 -9.06 -15.58
C TRP A 131 14.13 -7.65 -16.17
N PHE A 132 13.71 -6.64 -15.40
CA PHE A 132 13.78 -5.22 -15.78
C PHE A 132 14.34 -4.37 -14.62
N GLY A 133 15.45 -4.77 -14.02
CA GLY A 133 15.97 -4.04 -12.85
C GLY A 133 15.02 -4.07 -11.66
N GLY A 134 14.51 -5.24 -11.28
CA GLY A 134 13.96 -5.54 -9.95
C GLY A 134 12.68 -4.82 -9.47
N VAL A 135 12.19 -3.77 -10.16
CA VAL A 135 11.05 -2.95 -9.70
C VAL A 135 9.75 -3.76 -9.67
N LEU A 136 9.46 -4.50 -10.75
CA LEU A 136 8.27 -5.37 -10.81
C LEU A 136 8.34 -6.52 -9.82
N GLY A 137 9.55 -7.02 -9.53
CA GLY A 137 9.78 -8.04 -8.51
C GLY A 137 9.51 -7.51 -7.10
N GLY A 138 9.96 -6.28 -6.81
CA GLY A 138 9.68 -5.61 -5.54
C GLY A 138 8.20 -5.30 -5.34
N LEU A 139 7.52 -4.91 -6.43
CA LEU A 139 6.07 -4.67 -6.44
C LEU A 139 5.28 -5.95 -6.17
N GLY A 140 5.73 -7.08 -6.74
CA GLY A 140 5.15 -8.40 -6.45
C GLY A 140 5.27 -8.80 -4.98
N SER A 141 6.46 -8.67 -4.38
CA SER A 141 6.70 -9.02 -2.97
C SER A 141 5.93 -8.11 -2.00
N TYR A 142 5.87 -6.80 -2.29
CA TYR A 142 5.16 -5.85 -1.44
C TYR A 142 3.64 -6.11 -1.39
N PHE A 143 3.03 -6.39 -2.56
CA PHE A 143 1.60 -6.66 -2.69
C PHE A 143 1.23 -8.15 -2.54
N LYS A 144 2.21 -9.05 -2.38
CA LYS A 144 2.05 -10.52 -2.40
C LYS A 144 1.35 -11.03 -3.68
N ILE A 145 1.66 -10.41 -4.83
CA ILE A 145 1.16 -10.80 -6.16
C ILE A 145 2.30 -11.45 -6.93
N ASP A 146 1.99 -12.49 -7.73
CA ASP A 146 2.99 -13.14 -8.58
C ASP A 146 3.65 -12.12 -9.53
N PRO A 147 4.99 -11.95 -9.48
CA PRO A 147 5.72 -11.08 -10.39
C PRO A 147 5.49 -11.39 -11.87
N LEU A 148 5.13 -12.63 -12.24
CA LEU A 148 4.77 -13.00 -13.61
C LEU A 148 3.49 -12.30 -14.07
N PHE A 149 2.51 -12.18 -13.20
CA PHE A 149 1.25 -11.50 -13.50
C PHE A 149 1.48 -10.00 -13.71
N LEU A 150 2.31 -9.38 -12.87
CA LEU A 150 2.71 -7.98 -13.02
C LEU A 150 3.50 -7.73 -14.31
N ARG A 151 4.33 -8.69 -14.75
CA ARG A 151 5.03 -8.62 -16.04
C ARG A 151 4.06 -8.67 -17.20
N LEU A 152 3.08 -9.59 -17.16
CA LEU A 152 2.10 -9.74 -18.23
C LEU A 152 1.22 -8.51 -18.35
N ILE A 153 0.76 -7.94 -17.23
CA ILE A 153 0.02 -6.68 -17.20
C ILE A 153 0.86 -5.56 -17.78
N THR A 154 2.12 -5.42 -17.37
CA THR A 154 3.00 -4.34 -17.86
C THR A 154 3.23 -4.47 -19.36
N LEU A 155 3.40 -5.69 -19.88
CA LEU A 155 3.55 -5.96 -21.31
C LEU A 155 2.27 -5.64 -22.09
N LEU A 156 1.10 -5.99 -21.55
CA LEU A 156 -0.20 -5.66 -22.14
C LEU A 156 -0.45 -4.14 -22.15
N LEU A 157 -0.06 -3.45 -21.07
CA LEU A 157 -0.14 -2.00 -20.96
C LEU A 157 0.83 -1.30 -21.92
N LEU A 158 1.96 -1.93 -22.25
CA LEU A 158 2.92 -1.42 -23.23
C LEU A 158 2.40 -1.50 -24.69
N LEU A 159 1.42 -2.37 -24.96
CA LEU A 159 0.73 -2.42 -26.26
C LEU A 159 -0.33 -1.32 -26.42
N THR A 160 -0.70 -0.63 -25.33
CA THR A 160 -1.67 0.47 -25.35
C THR A 160 -0.97 1.76 -25.79
N PRO A 161 -1.64 2.72 -26.47
CA PRO A 161 -1.07 4.03 -26.82
C PRO A 161 -0.54 4.86 -25.63
N MET A 162 -0.84 4.45 -24.39
CA MET A 162 -0.34 5.06 -23.15
C MET A 162 1.01 4.50 -22.67
N SER A 163 1.63 3.62 -23.46
CA SER A 163 2.91 2.95 -23.16
C SER A 163 4.04 3.90 -22.76
N TYR A 164 4.05 5.11 -23.29
CA TYR A 164 5.06 6.13 -22.97
C TYR A 164 4.99 6.63 -21.52
N TYR A 165 3.78 6.84 -20.97
CA TYR A 165 3.63 7.22 -19.56
C TYR A 165 4.10 6.11 -18.63
N ILE A 166 3.85 4.86 -19.01
CA ILE A 166 4.26 3.69 -18.23
C ILE A 166 5.78 3.55 -18.20
N ILE A 167 6.45 3.77 -19.33
CA ILE A 167 7.93 3.77 -19.39
C ILE A 167 8.52 4.90 -18.53
N VAL A 168 7.98 6.13 -18.63
CA VAL A 168 8.48 7.27 -17.84
C VAL A 168 8.25 7.04 -16.35
N LEU A 169 7.06 6.57 -15.96
CA LEU A 169 6.74 6.21 -14.59
C LEU A 169 7.69 5.12 -14.08
N TYR A 170 7.98 4.11 -14.90
CA TYR A 170 8.90 3.03 -14.57
C TYR A 170 10.30 3.54 -14.25
N VAL A 171 10.84 4.42 -15.10
CA VAL A 171 12.17 5.02 -14.92
C VAL A 171 12.21 5.94 -13.69
N ALA A 172 11.14 6.70 -13.44
CA ALA A 172 11.03 7.54 -12.24
C ALA A 172 11.04 6.71 -10.95
N VAL A 173 10.26 5.63 -10.90
CA VAL A 173 10.21 4.67 -9.78
C VAL A 173 11.57 3.97 -9.60
N TRP A 174 12.23 3.62 -10.71
CA TRP A 174 13.56 3.00 -10.71
C TRP A 174 14.66 3.92 -10.15
N PHE A 175 14.55 5.24 -10.37
CA PHE A 175 15.48 6.24 -9.83
C PHE A 175 15.18 6.60 -8.37
N TYR A 176 13.90 6.63 -7.98
CA TYR A 176 13.48 7.02 -6.62
C TYR A 176 13.71 5.92 -5.58
N ILE A 177 13.66 4.64 -5.97
CA ILE A 177 13.65 3.51 -5.03
C ILE A 177 14.98 2.76 -5.03
N ASN A 178 15.55 2.61 -3.85
CA ASN A 178 16.79 1.87 -3.63
C ASN A 178 16.56 0.35 -3.67
N GLU A 179 17.57 -0.39 -4.12
CA GLU A 179 17.61 -1.86 -4.04
C GLU A 179 17.80 -2.33 -2.60
N ALA A 180 17.09 -3.38 -2.20
CA ALA A 180 17.29 -4.01 -0.90
C ALA A 180 18.69 -4.63 -0.84
N LYS A 181 19.49 -4.24 0.15
CA LYS A 181 20.89 -4.69 0.33
C LYS A 181 21.04 -5.67 1.48
N SER A 182 20.09 -5.72 2.41
CA SER A 182 20.12 -6.59 3.60
C SER A 182 19.00 -7.65 3.58
N ILE A 183 19.25 -8.80 4.21
CA ILE A 183 18.23 -9.84 4.43
C ILE A 183 17.11 -9.33 5.35
N ALA A 184 17.44 -8.45 6.30
CA ALA A 184 16.45 -7.78 7.13
C ALA A 184 15.51 -6.89 6.28
N GLU A 185 16.07 -6.17 5.30
CA GLU A 185 15.32 -5.30 4.37
C GLU A 185 14.46 -6.14 3.41
N LEU A 186 14.92 -7.34 3.05
CA LEU A 186 14.18 -8.33 2.27
C LEU A 186 12.99 -8.92 3.07
N LEU A 187 13.17 -9.19 4.36
CA LEU A 187 12.10 -9.63 5.26
C LEU A 187 11.07 -8.50 5.48
N GLU A 188 11.54 -7.26 5.63
CA GLU A 188 10.69 -6.07 5.80
C GLU A 188 9.78 -5.83 4.58
N MET A 189 10.30 -5.99 3.35
CA MET A 189 9.46 -5.83 2.14
C MET A 189 8.40 -6.92 1.98
N GLU A 190 8.68 -8.15 2.44
CA GLU A 190 7.73 -9.27 2.40
C GLU A 190 6.69 -9.19 3.53
N GLY A 191 6.97 -8.36 4.54
CA GLY A 191 6.15 -8.19 5.73
C GLY A 191 6.33 -9.34 6.74
N GLU A 192 7.48 -10.02 6.71
CA GLU A 192 7.89 -10.99 7.72
C GLU A 192 8.55 -10.26 8.90
N GLU A 193 8.50 -10.86 10.09
CA GLU A 193 9.15 -10.30 11.27
C GLU A 193 10.67 -10.31 11.13
N VAL A 194 11.32 -9.19 11.45
CA VAL A 194 12.78 -9.08 11.46
C VAL A 194 13.27 -9.55 12.84
N THR A 195 13.31 -10.87 13.00
CA THR A 195 13.75 -11.55 14.22
C THR A 195 15.03 -12.31 13.92
N ALA A 196 15.91 -12.50 14.90
CA ALA A 196 17.16 -13.24 14.69
C ALA A 196 16.90 -14.64 14.07
N ASN A 197 15.83 -15.31 14.51
CA ASN A 197 15.47 -16.63 14.03
C ASN A 197 15.04 -16.63 12.54
N THR A 198 14.25 -15.66 12.09
CA THR A 198 13.82 -15.55 10.68
C THR A 198 14.98 -15.19 9.76
N ILE A 199 15.91 -14.35 10.23
CA ILE A 199 17.16 -14.06 9.52
C ILE A 199 18.00 -15.33 9.35
N TRP A 200 18.21 -16.11 10.42
CA TRP A 200 18.97 -17.37 10.36
C TRP A 200 18.29 -18.42 9.47
N GLN A 201 16.96 -18.51 9.54
CA GLN A 201 16.16 -19.40 8.71
C GLN A 201 16.29 -19.04 7.22
N LYS A 202 16.25 -17.75 6.87
CA LYS A 202 16.37 -17.28 5.47
C LYS A 202 17.79 -17.37 4.94
N VAL A 203 18.81 -17.16 5.79
CA VAL A 203 20.22 -17.41 5.46
C VAL A 203 20.45 -18.90 5.20
N SER A 204 19.92 -19.77 6.06
CA SER A 204 20.09 -21.22 5.94
C SER A 204 19.34 -21.80 4.74
N SER A 205 18.13 -21.31 4.46
CA SER A 205 17.35 -21.70 3.28
C SER A 205 17.95 -21.16 1.98
N SER A 206 18.53 -19.96 2.00
CA SER A 206 19.28 -19.43 0.85
C SER A 206 20.58 -20.20 0.61
N ALA A 207 21.28 -20.62 1.68
CA ALA A 207 22.50 -21.42 1.58
C ALA A 207 22.21 -22.86 1.10
N SER A 208 21.13 -23.48 1.57
CA SER A 208 20.74 -24.84 1.15
C SER A 208 20.17 -24.88 -0.27
N SER A 209 19.42 -23.85 -0.69
CA SER A 209 18.96 -23.70 -2.08
C SER A 209 20.07 -23.31 -3.05
N SER A 210 21.13 -22.65 -2.58
CA SER A 210 22.33 -22.34 -3.40
C SER A 210 23.28 -23.53 -3.53
N GLY A 211 23.22 -24.52 -2.63
CA GLY A 211 24.04 -25.73 -2.68
C GLY A 211 23.56 -26.81 -3.66
N LEU A 212 22.41 -26.62 -4.31
CA LEU A 212 21.84 -27.53 -5.31
C LEU A 212 21.55 -26.78 -6.60
N GLY A 213 22.58 -26.58 -7.44
CA GLY A 213 22.40 -26.12 -8.82
C GLY A 213 23.19 -24.87 -9.18
N GLU A 214 24.51 -24.99 -9.16
CA GLU A 214 25.40 -24.09 -9.87
C GLU A 214 25.34 -24.36 -11.38
N GLU A 215 24.26 -23.92 -12.04
CA GLU A 215 24.26 -23.55 -13.47
C GLU A 215 23.00 -22.77 -13.85
N ARG A 216 22.78 -21.62 -13.22
CA ARG A 216 22.00 -20.54 -13.86
C ARG A 216 22.86 -19.30 -13.92
N SER A 217 23.81 -19.37 -14.85
CA SER A 217 24.29 -18.23 -15.62
C SER A 217 23.17 -17.22 -15.76
N GLY A 218 23.34 -16.10 -15.06
CA GLY A 218 22.56 -14.89 -15.24
C GLY A 218 22.78 -14.37 -16.65
N SER A 219 22.08 -14.98 -17.61
CA SER A 219 21.79 -14.36 -18.89
C SER A 219 20.76 -13.25 -18.65
N SER A 220 21.26 -12.14 -18.09
CA SER A 220 20.81 -10.86 -18.63
C SER A 220 21.04 -10.93 -20.15
N PRO A 221 20.07 -10.58 -21.03
CA PRO A 221 20.30 -10.59 -22.47
C PRO A 221 21.37 -9.61 -22.96
N ILE A 222 22.17 -8.99 -22.07
CA ILE A 222 23.25 -8.08 -22.46
C ILE A 222 24.45 -8.18 -21.50
N PRO A 223 25.35 -9.17 -21.62
CA PRO A 223 26.61 -9.16 -20.87
C PRO A 223 27.81 -9.39 -21.80
N GLY A 224 28.02 -8.50 -22.77
CA GLY A 224 29.21 -8.53 -23.62
C GLY A 224 29.42 -7.29 -24.47
N SER A 225 28.32 -6.63 -24.88
CA SER A 225 28.38 -5.43 -25.74
C SER A 225 28.86 -4.19 -24.99
N PHE A 226 28.50 -4.05 -23.70
CA PHE A 226 28.82 -2.85 -22.93
C PHE A 226 30.31 -2.71 -22.62
N ASN A 227 31.01 -3.81 -22.34
CA ASN A 227 32.44 -3.78 -22.05
C ASN A 227 33.26 -3.50 -23.33
N ARG A 228 32.81 -3.98 -24.49
CA ARG A 228 33.41 -3.66 -25.80
C ARG A 228 33.17 -2.21 -26.19
N LEU A 229 31.97 -1.68 -25.97
CA LEU A 229 31.64 -0.27 -26.19
C LEU A 229 32.43 0.65 -25.24
N LYS A 230 32.69 0.20 -24.01
CA LYS A 230 33.51 0.93 -23.03
C LYS A 230 34.98 0.96 -23.45
N GLU A 231 35.54 -0.18 -23.87
CA GLU A 231 36.91 -0.25 -24.42
C GLU A 231 37.07 0.57 -25.71
N GLU A 232 36.06 0.60 -26.58
CA GLU A 232 36.09 1.40 -27.81
C GLU A 232 35.90 2.90 -27.55
N ALA A 233 35.03 3.25 -26.59
CA ALA A 233 34.84 4.64 -26.16
C ALA A 233 36.10 5.20 -25.48
N ASP A 234 36.80 4.40 -24.67
CA ASP A 234 38.05 4.78 -24.01
C ASP A 234 39.20 4.95 -25.04
N ARG A 235 39.14 4.30 -26.22
CA ARG A 235 40.05 4.56 -27.35
C ARG A 235 39.75 5.85 -28.11
N ILE A 236 38.47 6.17 -28.34
CA ILE A 236 38.05 7.34 -29.12
C ILE A 236 38.19 8.63 -28.31
N LEU A 237 38.06 8.56 -26.98
CA LEU A 237 38.12 9.72 -26.08
C LEU A 237 39.21 9.54 -25.00
N PRO A 238 40.51 9.70 -25.34
CA PRO A 238 41.59 9.69 -24.36
C PRO A 238 41.54 10.98 -23.51
N VAL A 239 40.61 11.04 -22.57
CA VAL A 239 40.47 12.19 -21.67
C VAL A 239 41.37 11.96 -20.46
N GLU A 240 42.56 12.54 -20.51
CA GLU A 240 43.65 12.43 -19.52
C GLU A 240 43.23 12.89 -18.11
N ASN A 241 42.23 13.77 -18.00
CA ASN A 241 41.79 14.33 -16.73
C ASN A 241 40.46 13.72 -16.24
N LYS A 242 40.50 13.01 -15.10
CA LYS A 242 39.38 12.24 -14.52
C LYS A 242 38.09 13.07 -14.36
N GLN A 243 38.22 14.36 -14.07
CA GLN A 243 37.08 15.27 -13.90
C GLN A 243 36.40 15.65 -15.23
N LYS A 244 37.18 15.85 -16.30
CA LYS A 244 36.65 16.14 -17.65
C LYS A 244 35.92 14.93 -18.23
N ARG A 245 36.41 13.72 -17.95
CA ARG A 245 35.77 12.47 -18.39
C ARG A 245 34.38 12.29 -17.79
N THR A 246 34.22 12.54 -16.49
CA THR A 246 32.91 12.43 -15.82
C THR A 246 31.91 13.42 -16.39
N ILE A 247 32.29 14.69 -16.58
CA ILE A 247 31.41 15.72 -17.15
C ILE A 247 30.96 15.34 -18.56
N LEU A 248 31.88 14.83 -19.39
CA LEU A 248 31.58 14.44 -20.76
C LEU A 248 30.65 13.22 -20.83
N ILE A 249 30.85 12.21 -19.98
CA ILE A 249 29.95 11.06 -19.88
C ILE A 249 28.56 11.52 -19.40
N THR A 250 28.48 12.38 -18.38
CA THR A 250 27.20 12.91 -17.90
C THR A 250 26.49 13.74 -18.98
N ALA A 251 27.22 14.54 -19.76
CA ALA A 251 26.65 15.30 -20.88
C ALA A 251 26.15 14.37 -21.99
N MET A 252 26.90 13.32 -22.34
CA MET A 252 26.50 12.35 -23.37
C MET A 252 25.26 11.56 -22.94
N VAL A 253 25.16 11.17 -21.66
CA VAL A 253 23.97 10.53 -21.09
C VAL A 253 22.78 11.50 -21.09
N ALA A 254 22.99 12.77 -20.74
CA ALA A 254 21.94 13.78 -20.78
C ALA A 254 21.44 14.03 -22.21
N VAL A 255 22.33 14.13 -23.20
CA VAL A 255 21.97 14.27 -24.62
C VAL A 255 21.26 13.00 -25.12
N GLY A 256 21.73 11.81 -24.72
CA GLY A 256 21.08 10.55 -25.03
C GLY A 256 19.67 10.48 -24.46
N ALA A 257 19.46 10.92 -23.21
CA ALA A 257 18.15 10.99 -22.57
C ALA A 257 17.23 12.01 -23.26
N ILE A 258 17.75 13.19 -23.61
CA ILE A 258 17.01 14.22 -24.35
C ILE A 258 16.59 13.69 -25.72
N LEU A 259 17.48 12.99 -26.45
CA LEU A 259 17.15 12.36 -27.72
C LEU A 259 16.13 11.25 -27.57
N LEU A 260 16.23 10.42 -26.52
CA LEU A 260 15.25 9.37 -26.23
C LEU A 260 13.86 9.93 -25.95
N ILE A 261 13.78 11.12 -25.35
CA ILE A 261 12.52 11.83 -25.08
C ILE A 261 12.01 12.58 -26.34
N ALA A 262 12.91 13.20 -27.11
CA ALA A 262 12.57 14.04 -28.25
C ALA A 262 12.24 13.25 -29.53
N LEU A 263 12.95 12.15 -29.79
CA LEU A 263 12.76 11.30 -30.96
C LEU A 263 11.32 10.77 -31.10
N PRO A 264 10.68 10.19 -30.07
CA PRO A 264 9.30 9.72 -30.18
C PRO A 264 8.31 10.88 -30.34
N PHE A 265 8.58 12.06 -29.77
CA PHE A 265 7.75 13.25 -29.99
C PHE A 265 7.83 13.73 -31.45
N LEU A 266 9.01 13.64 -32.07
CA LEU A 266 9.21 13.94 -33.48
C LEU A 266 8.51 12.90 -34.37
N LEU A 267 8.64 11.62 -34.06
CA LEU A 267 7.98 10.53 -34.78
C LEU A 267 6.46 10.59 -34.65
N TYR A 268 5.93 10.91 -33.46
CA TYR A 268 4.51 11.15 -33.22
C TYR A 268 4.03 12.36 -34.01
N LYS A 269 4.77 13.47 -34.02
CA LYS A 269 4.45 14.63 -34.86
C LYS A 269 4.45 14.27 -36.34
N THR A 270 5.40 13.48 -36.83
CA THR A 270 5.41 13.05 -38.24
C THR A 270 4.30 12.07 -38.57
N HIS A 271 3.95 11.16 -37.65
CA HIS A 271 2.86 10.21 -37.84
C HIS A 271 1.50 10.91 -37.76
N MET A 272 1.32 11.85 -36.83
CA MET A 272 0.13 12.70 -36.73
C MET A 272 0.05 13.65 -37.91
N PHE A 273 1.16 14.28 -38.33
CA PHE A 273 1.19 15.12 -39.52
C PHE A 273 0.88 14.30 -40.78
N GLY A 274 1.45 13.10 -40.90
CA GLY A 274 1.13 12.15 -41.96
C GLY A 274 -0.35 11.75 -41.93
N SER A 275 -0.91 11.40 -40.77
CA SER A 275 -2.32 11.05 -40.67
C SER A 275 -3.24 12.26 -40.89
N TYR A 276 -2.89 13.48 -40.48
CA TYR A 276 -3.59 14.72 -40.82
C TYR A 276 -3.44 15.09 -42.30
N PHE A 277 -2.35 14.72 -42.96
CA PHE A 277 -2.11 14.95 -44.38
C PHE A 277 -2.83 13.91 -45.26
N TYR A 278 -2.83 12.63 -44.86
CA TYR A 278 -3.59 11.55 -45.50
C TYR A 278 -5.10 11.67 -45.23
N MET A 279 -5.50 11.98 -43.98
CA MET A 279 -6.88 12.32 -43.62
C MET A 279 -7.28 13.64 -44.28
N GLY A 280 -6.39 14.63 -44.38
CA GLY A 280 -6.64 15.88 -45.09
C GLY A 280 -6.88 15.68 -46.58
N ASN A 281 -6.08 14.85 -47.26
CA ASN A 281 -6.29 14.54 -48.67
C ASN A 281 -7.55 13.71 -48.93
N THR A 282 -7.93 12.80 -48.03
CA THR A 282 -9.19 12.04 -48.13
C THR A 282 -10.41 12.86 -47.71
N PHE A 283 -10.28 13.70 -46.68
CA PHE A 283 -11.30 14.67 -46.24
C PHE A 283 -11.51 15.73 -47.31
N ASN A 284 -10.47 16.28 -47.94
CA ASN A 284 -10.60 17.22 -49.06
C ASN A 284 -11.25 16.55 -50.26
N HIS A 285 -10.90 15.30 -50.62
CA HIS A 285 -11.60 14.57 -51.68
C HIS A 285 -13.07 14.28 -51.34
N LEU A 286 -13.39 14.01 -50.07
CA LEU A 286 -14.77 13.82 -49.58
C LEU A 286 -15.54 15.15 -49.53
N VAL A 287 -14.91 16.23 -49.09
CA VAL A 287 -15.50 17.58 -48.99
C VAL A 287 -15.72 18.20 -50.36
N ASP A 288 -14.82 17.98 -51.31
CA ASP A 288 -14.92 18.61 -52.63
C ASP A 288 -15.84 17.83 -53.59
N ASN A 289 -16.00 16.51 -53.42
CA ASN A 289 -16.79 15.67 -54.35
C ASN A 289 -18.06 15.06 -53.72
N VAL A 290 -18.06 14.78 -52.42
CA VAL A 290 -19.17 14.09 -51.73
C VAL A 290 -20.04 15.10 -50.98
N LEU A 291 -19.45 16.06 -50.27
CA LEU A 291 -20.18 17.06 -49.49
C LEU A 291 -21.12 17.96 -50.31
N PRO A 292 -20.84 18.40 -51.55
CA PRO A 292 -21.79 19.22 -52.31
C PRO A 292 -23.05 18.44 -52.69
N THR A 293 -22.90 17.14 -52.96
CA THR A 293 -23.97 16.20 -53.32
C THR A 293 -24.80 15.80 -52.08
N PHE A 294 -24.16 15.66 -50.91
CA PHE A 294 -24.84 15.37 -49.64
C PHE A 294 -25.43 16.64 -48.97
N ALA A 295 -24.80 17.80 -49.10
CA ALA A 295 -25.27 19.06 -48.52
C ALA A 295 -26.55 19.58 -49.20
N GLY A 296 -26.69 19.38 -50.53
CA GLY A 296 -27.90 19.77 -51.25
C GLY A 296 -29.14 18.98 -50.83
N THR A 297 -29.00 17.66 -50.70
CA THR A 297 -30.15 16.77 -50.50
C THR A 297 -30.37 16.37 -49.04
N PHE A 298 -29.32 16.05 -48.27
CA PHE A 298 -29.42 15.65 -46.86
C PHE A 298 -29.19 16.79 -45.87
N GLY A 299 -28.53 17.88 -46.29
CA GLY A 299 -28.31 19.06 -45.46
C GLY A 299 -29.61 19.66 -44.95
N VAL A 300 -30.65 19.75 -45.79
CA VAL A 300 -31.97 20.25 -45.39
C VAL A 300 -32.65 19.31 -44.37
N PHE A 301 -32.56 17.99 -44.56
CA PHE A 301 -33.14 17.00 -43.64
C PHE A 301 -32.44 16.95 -42.28
N ILE A 302 -31.17 17.34 -42.19
CA ILE A 302 -30.43 17.41 -40.91
C ILE A 302 -30.58 18.81 -40.27
N LEU A 303 -30.70 19.87 -41.07
CA LEU A 303 -30.87 21.22 -40.56
C LEU A 303 -32.24 21.42 -39.89
N ILE A 304 -33.31 20.85 -40.45
CA ILE A 304 -34.67 20.94 -39.88
C ILE A 304 -34.76 20.42 -38.44
N PRO A 305 -34.30 19.19 -38.10
CA PRO A 305 -34.35 18.69 -36.73
C PRO A 305 -33.43 19.46 -35.79
N ILE A 306 -32.30 19.99 -36.27
CA ILE A 306 -31.41 20.84 -35.47
C ILE A 306 -32.09 22.18 -35.14
N ILE A 307 -32.75 22.81 -36.11
CA ILE A 307 -33.51 24.05 -35.89
C ILE A 307 -34.69 23.80 -34.94
N LEU A 308 -35.41 22.68 -35.10
CA LEU A 308 -36.49 22.29 -34.18
C LEU A 308 -35.97 22.01 -32.77
N LEU A 309 -34.79 21.38 -32.63
CA LEU A 309 -34.16 21.15 -31.34
C LEU A 309 -33.76 22.47 -30.68
N ILE A 310 -33.16 23.40 -31.42
CA ILE A 310 -32.81 24.74 -30.91
C ILE A 310 -34.06 25.49 -30.47
N LEU A 311 -35.14 25.43 -31.26
CA LEU A 311 -36.43 26.05 -30.91
C LEU A 311 -37.02 25.42 -29.65
N LEU A 312 -37.00 24.09 -29.53
CA LEU A 312 -37.50 23.36 -28.36
C LEU A 312 -36.70 23.72 -27.11
N VAL A 313 -35.37 23.80 -27.22
CA VAL A 313 -34.50 24.23 -26.12
C VAL A 313 -34.81 25.68 -25.74
N MET A 314 -34.97 26.59 -26.70
CA MET A 314 -35.33 27.98 -26.43
C MET A 314 -36.71 28.10 -25.74
N VAL A 315 -37.71 27.34 -26.18
CA VAL A 315 -39.04 27.28 -25.53
C VAL A 315 -38.94 26.70 -24.12
N PHE A 316 -38.12 25.68 -23.91
CA PHE A 316 -37.88 25.10 -22.59
C PHE A 316 -37.27 26.14 -21.63
N PHE A 317 -36.25 26.87 -22.08
CA PHE A 317 -35.65 27.96 -21.30
C PHE A 317 -36.63 29.09 -20.98
N PHE A 318 -37.44 29.47 -21.97
CA PHE A 318 -38.49 30.45 -21.77
C PHE A 318 -39.51 29.99 -20.74
N ALA A 319 -39.96 28.73 -20.82
CA ALA A 319 -40.87 28.15 -19.84
C ALA A 319 -40.25 28.08 -18.43
N LEU A 320 -38.97 27.71 -18.33
CA LEU A 320 -38.24 27.66 -17.06
C LEU A 320 -38.11 29.05 -16.42
N SER A 321 -38.01 30.11 -17.21
CA SER A 321 -38.00 31.49 -16.70
C SER A 321 -39.41 31.97 -16.30
N VAL A 322 -40.43 31.71 -17.13
CA VAL A 322 -41.78 32.29 -16.97
C VAL A 322 -42.66 31.54 -15.97
N VAL A 323 -42.57 30.21 -15.89
CA VAL A 323 -43.46 29.41 -15.02
C VAL A 323 -43.23 29.70 -13.53
N PRO A 324 -41.99 29.70 -13.00
CA PRO A 324 -41.73 29.98 -11.60
C PRO A 324 -42.02 31.44 -11.24
N THR A 325 -41.66 32.38 -12.12
CA THR A 325 -41.97 33.81 -11.91
C THR A 325 -43.48 34.04 -11.86
N GLY A 326 -44.25 33.42 -12.75
CA GLY A 326 -45.72 33.45 -12.73
C GLY A 326 -46.32 32.80 -11.48
N LEU A 327 -45.76 31.68 -11.01
CA LEU A 327 -46.21 30.99 -9.80
C LEU A 327 -45.97 31.83 -8.55
N ILE A 328 -44.81 32.50 -8.46
CA ILE A 328 -44.47 33.42 -7.36
C ILE A 328 -45.43 34.60 -7.35
N LEU A 329 -45.73 35.21 -8.51
CA LEU A 329 -46.65 36.34 -8.60
C LEU A 329 -48.08 35.96 -8.17
N ARG A 330 -48.52 34.73 -8.50
CA ARG A 330 -49.85 34.20 -8.18
C ARG A 330 -50.06 33.88 -6.69
N THR A 331 -49.00 33.76 -5.89
CA THR A 331 -49.16 33.51 -4.44
C THR A 331 -49.77 34.74 -3.74
N GLU A 332 -50.98 34.63 -3.22
CA GLU A 332 -51.71 35.77 -2.64
C GLU A 332 -51.18 36.17 -1.24
N LYS A 333 -50.56 35.23 -0.53
CA LYS A 333 -50.18 35.38 0.89
C LYS A 333 -48.91 36.20 1.13
N TRP A 334 -48.12 36.50 0.10
CA TRP A 334 -46.76 37.04 0.23
C TRP A 334 -46.70 38.52 -0.12
N ASN A 335 -45.93 39.30 0.65
CA ASN A 335 -45.72 40.73 0.45
C ASN A 335 -45.01 41.02 -0.90
N ILE A 336 -45.26 42.18 -1.51
CA ILE A 336 -44.65 42.60 -2.78
C ILE A 336 -43.11 42.56 -2.73
N TYR A 337 -42.53 42.90 -1.57
CA TYR A 337 -41.09 42.87 -1.34
C TYR A 337 -40.53 41.43 -1.30
N THR A 338 -41.25 40.48 -0.71
CA THR A 338 -40.78 39.09 -0.68
C THR A 338 -40.89 38.44 -2.06
N LYS A 339 -41.92 38.79 -2.85
CA LYS A 339 -42.05 38.35 -4.24
C LYS A 339 -40.93 38.87 -5.14
N THR A 340 -40.60 40.16 -5.05
CA THR A 340 -39.52 40.77 -5.85
C THR A 340 -38.16 40.19 -5.49
N ILE A 341 -37.86 40.00 -4.20
CA ILE A 341 -36.64 39.33 -3.75
C ILE A 341 -36.57 37.90 -4.31
N LEU A 342 -37.65 37.12 -4.25
CA LEU A 342 -37.66 35.74 -4.75
C LEU A 342 -37.46 35.66 -6.27
N ILE A 343 -38.03 36.60 -7.04
CA ILE A 343 -37.83 36.69 -8.49
C ILE A 343 -36.37 37.06 -8.81
N VAL A 344 -35.79 38.03 -8.11
CA VAL A 344 -34.38 38.40 -8.30
C VAL A 344 -33.47 37.22 -7.95
N LEU A 345 -33.73 36.52 -6.85
CA LEU A 345 -32.97 35.32 -6.46
C LEU A 345 -33.14 34.19 -7.48
N TRP A 346 -34.35 34.02 -8.04
CA TRP A 346 -34.61 33.06 -9.12
C TRP A 346 -33.80 33.37 -10.39
N PHE A 347 -33.72 34.64 -10.82
CA PHE A 347 -32.90 35.03 -11.97
C PHE A 347 -31.39 34.89 -11.70
N ILE A 348 -30.93 35.19 -10.48
CA ILE A 348 -29.54 34.95 -10.07
C ILE A 348 -29.22 33.46 -10.11
N PHE A 349 -30.12 32.61 -9.61
CA PHE A 349 -29.98 31.16 -9.68
C PHE A 349 -29.96 30.66 -11.13
N LEU A 350 -30.86 31.14 -11.97
CA LEU A 350 -30.91 30.80 -13.40
C LEU A 350 -29.60 31.18 -14.12
N SER A 351 -29.03 32.34 -13.80
CA SER A 351 -27.75 32.82 -14.34
C SER A 351 -26.52 32.07 -13.82
N TRP A 352 -26.64 31.27 -12.76
CA TRP A 352 -25.54 30.48 -12.21
C TRP A 352 -25.58 29.02 -12.70
N VAL A 353 -26.78 28.52 -13.01
CA VAL A 353 -27.01 27.14 -13.50
C VAL A 353 -26.70 27.01 -15.00
N PHE A 354 -26.83 28.10 -15.76
CA PHE A 354 -26.58 28.18 -17.19
C PHE A 354 -25.53 29.24 -17.50
#